data_AF-A0A1G6A7Z1-F1
#
_entry.id   AF-A0A1G6A7Z1-F1
#
_cell.length_a   1.000
_cell.length_b   1.000
_cell.length_c   1.000
_cell.angle_alpha   90.00
_cell.angle_beta   90.00
_cell.angle_gamma   90.00
#
_symmetry.space_group_name_H-M   'P 1'
#
loop_
_entity.id
_entity.type
_entity.pdbx_description
1 polymer ?
#
loop_
_entity_poly.entity_id
_entity_poly.type
_entity_poly.pdbx_seq_one_letter_code
_entity_poly.pdbx_strand_id
1 'polypeptide(L)'
;MNLDKKVANRIFKLRQELNLTQEKLAEYSDIDVSSIAKIERGERANIKINTLEKILNGLQISATKFFDFENVTTKELIMERLNNKLKNEPDEKSLEYLQLFEQIIDISKK
;
A
#
# COMPACT_ATOMS: atom_id res chain seq x y z
N MET A 1 5.19 17.26 1.12
CA MET A 1 6.09 16.29 0.46
C MET A 1 5.57 16.04 -0.95
N ASN A 2 6.37 16.30 -1.99
CA ASN A 2 5.98 16.09 -3.39
C ASN A 2 5.79 14.60 -3.71
N LEU A 3 4.98 14.29 -4.73
CA LEU A 3 4.62 12.93 -5.11
C LEU A 3 5.86 12.05 -5.38
N ASP A 4 6.87 12.58 -6.06
CA ASP A 4 8.13 11.90 -6.35
C ASP A 4 8.82 11.37 -5.09
N LYS A 5 8.85 12.19 -4.03
CA LYS A 5 9.43 11.80 -2.73
C LYS A 5 8.57 10.74 -2.03
N LYS A 6 7.25 10.76 -2.21
CA LYS A 6 6.35 9.70 -1.70
C LYS A 6 6.62 8.37 -2.39
N VAL A 7 6.76 8.38 -3.73
CA VAL A 7 7.07 7.19 -4.53
C VAL A 7 8.43 6.62 -4.14
N ALA A 8 9.48 7.45 -4.09
CA ALA A 8 10.82 7.03 -3.68
C ALA A 8 10.85 6.38 -2.28
N ASN A 9 10.21 7.03 -1.30
CA ASN A 9 10.11 6.50 0.06
C ASN A 9 9.28 5.21 0.11
N ARG A 10 8.20 5.11 -0.68
CA ARG A 10 7.38 3.90 -0.76
C ARG A 10 8.19 2.72 -1.29
N ILE A 11 9.00 2.91 -2.32
CA ILE A 11 9.92 1.87 -2.85
C ILE A 11 10.87 1.40 -1.74
N PHE A 12 11.53 2.34 -1.05
CA PHE A 12 12.43 2.02 0.06
C PHE A 12 11.75 1.20 1.15
N LYS A 13 10.56 1.63 1.61
CA LYS A 13 9.82 0.92 2.67
C LYS A 13 9.44 -0.49 2.25
N LEU A 14 8.87 -0.65 1.06
CA LEU A 14 8.47 -1.97 0.55
C LEU A 14 9.67 -2.90 0.40
N ARG A 15 10.81 -2.39 -0.08
CA ARG A 15 12.05 -3.19 -0.15
C ARG A 15 12.48 -3.70 1.23
N GLN A 16 12.45 -2.82 2.23
CA GLN A 16 12.80 -3.17 3.61
C GLN A 16 11.81 -4.17 4.22
N GLU A 17 10.50 -3.98 4.00
CA GLU A 17 9.45 -4.92 4.45
C GLU A 17 9.64 -6.33 3.88
N LEU A 18 10.17 -6.44 2.66
CA LEU A 18 10.50 -7.70 2.00
C LEU A 18 11.91 -8.22 2.35
N ASN A 19 12.66 -7.55 3.23
CA ASN A 19 14.04 -7.89 3.60
C ASN A 19 15.00 -8.01 2.41
N LEU A 20 14.79 -7.22 1.35
CA LEU A 20 15.64 -7.24 0.16
C LEU A 20 16.78 -6.23 0.31
N THR A 21 17.98 -6.60 -0.12
CA THR A 21 19.06 -5.62 -0.33
C THR A 21 18.80 -4.79 -1.60
N GLN A 22 19.52 -3.68 -1.76
CA GLN A 22 19.42 -2.87 -2.99
C GLN A 22 19.88 -3.67 -4.21
N GLU A 23 20.90 -4.52 -4.05
CA GLU A 23 21.41 -5.44 -5.07
C GLU A 23 20.36 -6.45 -5.49
N LYS A 24 19.64 -7.04 -4.52
CA LYS A 24 18.58 -8.01 -4.82
C LYS A 24 17.39 -7.37 -5.53
N LEU A 25 16.97 -6.18 -5.10
CA LEU A 25 15.91 -5.47 -5.80
C LEU A 25 16.33 -5.07 -7.23
N ALA A 26 17.57 -4.60 -7.39
CA ALA A 26 18.15 -4.27 -8.68
C ALA A 26 18.17 -5.46 -9.64
N GLU A 27 18.62 -6.63 -9.15
CA GLU A 27 18.59 -7.90 -9.88
C GLU A 27 17.17 -8.27 -10.32
N TYR A 28 16.21 -8.29 -9.39
CA TYR A 28 14.82 -8.66 -9.69
C TYR A 28 14.08 -7.67 -10.59
N SER A 29 14.52 -6.40 -10.59
CA SER A 29 13.92 -5.35 -11.40
C SER A 29 14.62 -5.16 -12.75
N ASP A 30 15.74 -5.84 -13.01
CA ASP A 30 16.60 -5.58 -14.18
C ASP A 30 16.97 -4.08 -14.28
N ILE A 31 17.49 -3.54 -13.17
CA ILE A 31 17.92 -2.14 -13.00
C ILE A 31 19.27 -2.13 -12.30
N ASP A 32 20.13 -1.17 -12.63
CA ASP A 32 21.41 -0.98 -11.96
C ASP A 32 21.25 -0.63 -10.46
N VAL A 33 22.09 -1.22 -9.60
CA VAL A 33 22.07 -1.02 -8.14
C VAL A 33 22.20 0.46 -7.77
N SER A 34 23.07 1.20 -8.46
CA SER A 34 23.25 2.64 -8.20
C SER A 34 21.98 3.43 -8.54
N SER A 35 21.20 2.98 -9.52
CA SER A 35 19.92 3.58 -9.87
C SER A 35 18.87 3.37 -8.79
N ILE A 36 18.75 2.16 -8.23
CA ILE A 36 17.89 1.89 -7.07
C ILE A 36 18.29 2.78 -5.89
N ALA A 37 19.59 2.85 -5.57
CA ALA A 37 20.08 3.65 -4.46
C ALA A 37 19.77 5.15 -4.62
N LYS A 38 19.95 5.71 -5.82
CA LYS A 38 19.61 7.11 -6.13
C LYS A 38 18.11 7.38 -6.08
N ILE A 39 17.29 6.42 -6.50
CA ILE A 39 15.83 6.49 -6.41
C ILE A 39 15.41 6.57 -4.95
N GLU A 40 15.88 5.65 -4.10
CA GLU A 40 15.48 5.58 -2.69
C GLU A 40 15.91 6.80 -1.88
N ARG A 41 17.06 7.42 -2.22
CA ARG A 41 17.49 8.69 -1.61
C ARG A 41 16.75 9.92 -2.14
N GLY A 42 15.91 9.77 -3.16
CA GLY A 42 15.17 10.87 -3.79
C GLY A 42 16.02 11.77 -4.70
N GLU A 43 17.23 11.34 -5.07
CA GLU A 43 18.13 12.04 -5.99
C GLU A 43 17.66 11.93 -7.45
N ARG A 44 16.88 10.89 -7.77
CA ARG A 44 16.15 10.73 -9.04
C ARG A 44 14.65 10.96 -8.83
N ALA A 45 14.24 12.22 -8.70
CA ALA A 45 12.84 12.58 -8.52
C ALA A 45 11.94 12.18 -9.72
N ASN A 46 12.47 12.17 -10.94
CA ASN A 46 11.68 11.91 -12.15
C ASN A 46 11.85 10.47 -12.65
N ILE A 47 11.31 9.50 -11.91
CA ILE A 47 11.35 8.08 -12.27
C ILE A 47 10.41 7.86 -13.47
N LYS A 48 10.92 7.29 -14.56
CA LYS A 48 10.07 6.91 -15.69
C LYS A 48 9.09 5.81 -15.27
N ILE A 49 7.85 5.85 -15.78
CA ILE A 49 6.81 4.85 -15.44
C ILE A 49 7.30 3.42 -15.71
N ASN A 50 7.96 3.16 -16.84
CA ASN A 50 8.52 1.82 -17.15
C ASN A 50 9.59 1.37 -16.14
N THR A 51 10.36 2.31 -15.57
CA THR A 51 11.32 2.01 -14.51
C THR A 51 10.59 1.69 -13.21
N LEU A 52 9.53 2.42 -12.89
CA LEU A 52 8.68 2.10 -11.74
C LEU A 52 8.05 0.71 -11.91
N GLU A 53 7.48 0.39 -13.08
CA GLU A 53 6.89 -0.92 -13.39
C GLU A 53 7.89 -2.07 -13.17
N LYS A 54 9.12 -1.93 -13.68
CA LYS A 54 10.22 -2.86 -13.41
C LYS A 54 10.48 -3.06 -11.91
N ILE A 55 10.50 -1.98 -11.13
CA ILE A 55 10.67 -2.02 -9.66
C ILE A 55 9.48 -2.72 -8.99
N LEU A 56 8.25 -2.43 -9.42
CA LEU A 56 7.05 -3.08 -8.87
C LEU A 56 7.05 -4.58 -9.14
N ASN A 57 7.49 -5.00 -10.33
CA ASN A 57 7.67 -6.39 -10.68
C ASN A 57 8.75 -7.05 -9.82
N GLY A 58 9.89 -6.39 -9.62
CA GLY A 58 10.95 -6.88 -8.73
C GLY A 58 10.55 -6.98 -7.25
N LEU A 59 9.64 -6.11 -6.80
CA LEU A 59 9.01 -6.14 -5.48
C LEU A 59 7.81 -7.11 -5.40
N GLN A 60 7.38 -7.70 -6.53
CA GLN A 60 6.20 -8.54 -6.63
C GLN A 60 4.92 -7.90 -6.05
N ILE A 61 4.70 -6.62 -6.36
CA ILE A 61 3.58 -5.82 -5.86
C ILE A 61 2.79 -5.21 -7.02
N SER A 62 1.46 -5.20 -6.91
CA SER A 62 0.62 -4.52 -7.90
C SER A 62 0.72 -3.01 -7.76
N ALA A 63 0.53 -2.29 -8.87
CA ALA A 63 0.47 -0.83 -8.86
C ALA A 63 -0.61 -0.31 -7.89
N THR A 64 -1.76 -0.96 -7.80
CA THR A 64 -2.83 -0.63 -6.85
C THR A 64 -2.33 -0.64 -5.41
N LYS A 65 -1.63 -1.70 -4.98
CA LYS A 65 -1.08 -1.81 -3.62
C LYS A 65 0.09 -0.84 -3.39
N PHE A 66 0.87 -0.55 -4.43
CA PHE A 66 1.96 0.41 -4.35
C PHE A 66 1.44 1.84 -4.11
N PHE A 67 0.47 2.26 -4.93
CA PHE A 67 -0.16 3.59 -4.90
C PHE A 67 -1.24 3.75 -3.83
N ASP A 68 -1.50 2.71 -3.05
CA ASP A 68 -2.26 2.79 -1.80
C ASP A 68 -1.44 3.56 -0.74
N PHE A 69 -1.26 4.85 -0.98
CA PHE A 69 -0.66 5.81 -0.05
C PHE A 69 -1.59 6.11 1.12
N GLU A 70 -2.86 5.72 1.00
CA GLU A 70 -3.92 5.99 1.94
C GLU A 70 -4.15 4.80 2.87
N ASN A 71 -3.17 4.58 3.76
CA ASN A 71 -3.54 4.31 5.14
C ASN A 71 -4.10 5.59 5.81
N VAL A 72 -4.95 6.33 5.10
CA VAL A 72 -5.81 7.36 5.68
C VAL A 72 -6.99 6.60 6.25
N THR A 73 -6.79 6.06 7.45
CA THR A 73 -7.85 5.50 8.29
C THR A 73 -8.63 6.64 8.94
N THR A 74 -9.12 7.58 8.13
CA THR A 74 -10.18 8.45 8.61
C THR A 74 -11.42 7.60 8.83
N LYS A 75 -12.21 7.97 9.83
CA LYS A 75 -13.46 7.28 10.14
C LYS A 75 -14.34 7.22 8.89
N GLU A 76 -14.38 8.30 8.12
CA GLU A 76 -15.16 8.44 6.90
C GLU A 76 -14.78 7.39 5.84
N LEU A 77 -13.48 7.21 5.58
CA LEU A 77 -12.99 6.25 4.58
C LEU A 77 -13.17 4.79 5.04
N ILE A 78 -13.11 4.53 6.34
CA ILE A 78 -13.42 3.20 6.90
C ILE A 78 -14.91 2.91 6.76
N MET A 79 -15.77 3.88 7.10
CA MET A 79 -17.22 3.74 6.98
C MET A 79 -17.66 3.53 5.52
N GLU A 80 -17.07 4.27 4.58
CA GLU A 80 -17.35 4.08 3.16
C GLU A 80 -16.99 2.67 2.68
N ARG A 81 -15.77 2.19 3.01
CA ARG A 81 -15.33 0.84 2.66
C ARG A 81 -16.22 -0.23 3.29
N LEU A 82 -16.63 -0.04 4.55
CA LEU A 82 -17.54 -0.95 5.24
C LEU A 82 -18.91 -0.99 4.55
N ASN A 83 -19.49 0.18 4.29
CA ASN A 83 -20.78 0.29 3.59
C ASN A 83 -20.75 -0.40 2.22
N ASN A 84 -19.68 -0.23 1.45
CA ASN A 84 -19.54 -0.88 0.15
C ASN A 84 -19.45 -2.41 0.26
N LYS A 85 -18.79 -2.94 1.31
CA LYS A 85 -18.76 -4.39 1.57
C LYS A 85 -20.13 -4.92 1.96
N LEU A 86 -20.84 -4.23 2.87
CA LEU A 86 -22.16 -4.66 3.34
C LEU A 86 -23.22 -4.62 2.24
N LYS A 87 -23.17 -3.63 1.32
CA LYS A 87 -24.11 -3.56 0.18
C LYS A 87 -24.04 -4.76 -0.77
N ASN A 88 -22.91 -5.46 -0.81
CA ASN A 88 -22.71 -6.60 -1.70
C ASN A 88 -23.08 -7.94 -1.03
N GLU A 89 -23.46 -7.93 0.25
CA GLU A 89 -23.89 -9.10 1.00
C GLU A 89 -25.42 -9.15 1.13
N PRO A 90 -26.03 -10.34 1.28
CA PRO A 90 -27.44 -10.46 1.59
C PRO A 90 -27.82 -9.72 2.88
N ASP A 91 -29.01 -9.12 2.92
CA ASP A 91 -29.48 -8.31 4.05
C ASP A 91 -29.37 -9.03 5.40
N GLU A 92 -29.70 -10.33 5.45
CA GLU A 92 -29.61 -11.15 6.66
C GLU A 92 -28.18 -11.25 7.21
N LYS A 93 -27.19 -11.47 6.33
CA LYS A 93 -25.78 -11.53 6.72
C LYS A 93 -25.23 -10.16 7.12
N SER A 94 -25.60 -9.12 6.36
CA SER A 94 -25.21 -7.76 6.69
C SER A 94 -25.73 -7.34 8.06
N LEU A 95 -26.96 -7.73 8.40
CA LEU A 95 -27.54 -7.51 9.73
C LEU A 95 -26.78 -8.27 10.82
N GLU A 96 -26.44 -9.54 10.59
CA GLU A 96 -25.64 -10.34 11.51
C GLU A 96 -24.27 -9.70 11.80
N TYR A 97 -23.57 -9.23 10.76
CA TYR A 97 -22.28 -8.53 10.92
C TYR A 97 -22.40 -7.24 11.72
N LEU A 98 -23.44 -6.45 11.49
CA LEU A 98 -23.68 -5.21 12.24
C LEU A 98 -23.97 -5.49 13.71
N GLN A 99 -24.79 -6.49 14.01
CA GLN A 99 -25.10 -6.90 15.39
C GLN A 99 -23.86 -7.39 16.14
N LEU A 100 -22.99 -8.17 15.50
CA LEU A 100 -21.71 -8.58 16.10
C LEU A 100 -20.82 -7.36 16.40
N PHE A 101 -20.79 -6.38 15.49
CA PHE A 101 -19.99 -5.17 15.69
C PHE A 101 -20.51 -4.30 16.85
N GLU A 102 -21.83 -4.18 17.01
CA GLU A 102 -22.45 -3.52 18.17
C GLU A 102 -22.05 -4.21 19.49
N GLN A 103 -22.10 -5.54 19.54
CA GLN A 103 -21.69 -6.30 20.73
C GLN A 103 -20.23 -6.05 21.09
N ILE A 104 -19.33 -6.00 20.11
CA ILE A 104 -17.91 -5.69 20.32
C ILE A 104 -17.74 -4.29 20.92
N ILE A 105 -18.47 -3.30 20.40
CA ILE A 105 -18.42 -1.92 20.92
C ILE A 105 -18.91 -1.88 22.37
N ASP A 106 -20.00 -2.56 22.69
CA ASP A 106 -20.57 -2.58 24.03
C ASP A 106 -19.64 -3.25 25.05
N ILE A 107 -18.91 -4.29 24.65
CA ILE A 107 -17.87 -4.91 25.48
C ILE A 107 -16.75 -3.92 25.75
N SER A 108 -16.31 -3.16 24.74
CA SER A 108 -15.17 -2.24 24.88
C SER A 108 -15.42 -1.02 25.79
N LYS A 109 -16.69 -0.75 26.14
CA LYS A 109 -17.09 0.37 27.01
C LYS A 109 -17.24 -0.01 28.49
N LYS A 110 -17.13 -1.30 28.83
CA LYS A 110 -17.14 -1.81 30.21
C LYS A 110 -15.72 -1.90 30.75
#